data_AF-A0A2N2NMG4-F1
#
_entry.id   AF-A0A2N2NMG4-F1
#
_cell.length_a   1.000
_cell.length_b   1.000
_cell.length_c   1.000
_cell.angle_alpha   90.00
_cell.angle_beta   90.00
_cell.angle_gamma   90.00
#
_symmetry.space_group_name_H-M   'P 1'
#
loop_
_entity.id
_entity.type
_entity.pdbx_description
1 polymer ?
#
loop_
_entity_poly.entity_id
_entity_poly.type
_entity_poly.pdbx_seq_one_letter_code
_entity_poly.pdbx_strand_id
1 'polypeptide(L)'
;MSFLADLLGIVPCPAHARNDVDRLIAELLRIGETEDYLSERPGGPFNLQCRHIRVIEIGKRLNEIGGEKLMEFTLRRVKKKLGKTVYAHLEYAWDDLGQWIP
;
A
#
# COMPACT_ATOMS: atom_id res chain seq x y z
N MET A 1 -15.13 -4.53 13.19
CA MET A 1 -15.57 -3.15 13.53
C MET A 1 -14.68 -2.06 12.87
N SER A 2 -14.12 -2.30 11.67
CA SER A 2 -13.21 -1.32 11.00
C SER A 2 -13.91 -0.37 10.02
N PHE A 3 -15.10 -0.75 9.54
CA PHE A 3 -15.79 -0.09 8.42
C PHE A 3 -16.17 1.38 8.67
N LEU A 4 -16.53 1.76 9.90
CA LEU A 4 -16.98 3.13 10.21
C LEU A 4 -15.81 4.10 10.42
N ALA A 5 -14.66 3.63 10.92
CA ALA A 5 -13.48 4.47 11.13
C ALA A 5 -12.85 4.91 9.80
N ASP A 6 -12.87 4.03 8.80
CA ASP A 6 -12.41 4.33 7.44
C ASP A 6 -13.30 5.37 6.74
N LEU A 7 -14.61 5.32 6.99
CA LEU A 7 -15.58 6.27 6.42
C LEU A 7 -15.39 7.68 7.02
N LEU A 8 -14.98 7.77 8.29
CA LEU A 8 -14.66 9.02 8.97
C LEU A 8 -13.24 9.55 8.67
N GLY A 9 -12.44 8.84 7.87
CA GLY A 9 -11.10 9.30 7.46
C GLY A 9 -10.06 9.25 8.59
N ILE A 10 -10.31 8.45 9.64
CA ILE A 10 -9.37 8.26 10.73
C ILE A 10 -8.25 7.34 10.22
N VAL A 11 -7.08 7.93 9.95
CA VAL A 11 -5.90 7.16 9.56
C VAL A 11 -5.31 6.52 10.81
N PRO A 12 -5.07 5.20 10.81
CA PRO A 12 -4.54 4.47 11.97
C PRO A 12 -3.03 4.69 12.11
N CYS A 13 -2.62 5.92 12.35
CA CYS A 13 -1.22 6.30 12.59
C CYS A 13 -1.11 7.32 13.74
N PRO A 14 0.05 7.43 14.40
CA PRO A 14 0.34 8.53 15.31
C PRO A 14 0.19 9.89 14.62
N ALA A 15 -0.26 10.91 15.34
CA ALA A 15 -0.53 12.24 14.76
C ALA A 15 0.72 12.86 14.09
N HIS A 16 1.90 12.67 14.68
CA HIS A 16 3.16 13.19 14.12
C HIS A 16 3.58 12.51 12.81
N ALA A 17 3.12 11.28 12.56
CA ALA A 17 3.45 10.51 11.36
C ALA A 17 2.48 10.78 10.20
N ARG A 18 1.39 11.54 10.42
CA ARG A 18 0.32 11.73 9.44
C ARG A 18 0.81 12.26 8.09
N ASN A 19 1.71 13.25 8.12
CA ASN A 19 2.27 13.83 6.90
C ASN A 19 3.13 12.82 6.11
N ASP A 20 3.84 11.92 6.81
CA ASP A 20 4.65 10.86 6.17
C ASP A 20 3.71 9.85 5.49
N VAL A 21 2.69 9.40 6.21
CA VAL A 21 1.67 8.48 5.70
C VAL A 21 0.95 9.06 4.48
N ASP A 22 0.50 10.31 4.53
CA ASP A 22 -0.21 10.93 3.41
C ASP A 22 0.67 11.01 2.15
N ARG A 23 1.99 11.23 2.31
CA ARG A 23 2.96 11.21 1.19
C ARG A 23 3.17 9.80 0.64
N LEU A 24 3.31 8.80 1.50
CA LEU A 24 3.48 7.40 1.11
C LEU A 24 2.26 6.89 0.34
N ILE A 25 1.05 7.23 0.79
CA ILE A 25 -0.20 6.87 0.10
C ILE A 25 -0.28 7.60 -1.25
N ALA A 26 0.06 8.89 -1.31
CA ALA A 26 0.07 9.63 -2.57
C ALA A 26 1.07 9.03 -3.58
N GLU A 27 2.23 8.59 -3.11
CA GLU A 27 3.23 7.92 -3.95
C GLU A 27 2.72 6.57 -4.48
N LEU A 28 2.09 5.75 -3.63
CA LEU A 28 1.46 4.51 -4.06
C LEU A 28 0.40 4.76 -5.13
N LEU A 29 -0.45 5.76 -4.95
CA LEU A 29 -1.48 6.09 -5.93
C LEU A 29 -0.85 6.48 -7.26
N ARG A 30 0.19 7.31 -7.25
CA ARG A 30 0.92 7.68 -8.47
C ARG A 30 1.49 6.45 -9.16
N ILE A 31 2.20 5.57 -8.45
CA ILE A 31 2.79 4.34 -9.03
C ILE A 31 1.68 3.46 -9.64
N GLY A 32 0.57 3.27 -8.93
CA GLY A 32 -0.56 2.47 -9.43
C GLY A 32 -1.24 3.06 -10.66
N GLU A 33 -1.19 4.38 -10.85
CA GLU A 33 -1.69 5.06 -12.05
C GLU A 33 -0.72 4.98 -13.24
N THR A 34 0.59 5.03 -12.99
CA THR A 34 1.59 5.21 -14.06
C THR A 34 2.37 3.96 -14.43
N GLU A 35 2.60 3.05 -13.48
CA GLU A 35 3.59 1.97 -13.60
C GLU A 35 3.01 0.57 -13.26
N ASP A 36 1.94 0.51 -12.47
CA ASP A 36 1.44 -0.70 -11.80
C ASP A 36 2.37 -1.19 -10.67
N TYR A 37 1.90 -2.11 -9.85
CA TYR A 37 2.64 -2.67 -8.71
C TYR A 37 3.34 -3.98 -9.03
N LEU A 38 2.95 -4.62 -10.14
CA LEU A 38 3.50 -5.87 -10.65
C LEU A 38 3.97 -5.72 -12.09
N SER A 39 4.89 -6.60 -12.48
CA SER A 39 5.39 -6.71 -13.85
C SER A 39 5.27 -8.14 -14.34
N GLU A 40 5.26 -8.33 -15.65
CA GLU A 40 5.38 -9.66 -16.26
C GLU A 40 6.84 -10.15 -16.29
N ARG A 41 7.81 -9.23 -16.18
CA ARG A 41 9.25 -9.53 -16.27
C ARG A 41 10.02 -8.84 -15.14
N PRO A 42 11.06 -9.51 -14.59
CA PRO A 42 11.90 -8.90 -13.57
C PRO A 42 12.81 -7.81 -14.16
N GLY A 43 13.28 -6.89 -13.32
CA GLY A 43 14.21 -5.81 -13.68
C GLY A 43 13.58 -4.41 -13.66
N GLY A 44 14.41 -3.39 -13.91
CA GLY A 44 13.99 -2.00 -13.77
C GLY A 44 13.56 -1.68 -12.33
N PRO A 45 12.34 -1.13 -12.11
CA PRO A 45 11.83 -0.87 -10.76
C PRO A 45 11.26 -2.12 -10.06
N PHE A 46 11.32 -3.30 -10.68
CA PHE A 46 10.76 -4.55 -10.16
C PHE A 46 11.85 -5.53 -9.70
N ASN A 47 11.59 -6.24 -8.61
CA ASN A 47 12.48 -7.27 -8.09
C ASN A 47 12.38 -8.58 -8.89
N LEU A 48 13.11 -9.62 -8.46
CA LEU A 48 13.11 -10.94 -9.11
C LEU A 48 11.75 -11.67 -9.05
N GLN A 49 10.86 -11.27 -8.14
CA GLN A 49 9.48 -11.77 -8.04
C GLN A 49 8.50 -10.88 -8.82
N CYS A 50 9.00 -9.98 -9.67
CA CYS A 50 8.25 -9.01 -10.45
C CYS A 50 7.38 -8.06 -9.61
N ARG A 51 7.76 -7.82 -8.36
CA ARG A 51 7.09 -6.86 -7.47
C ARG A 51 7.83 -5.53 -7.47
N HIS A 52 7.10 -4.43 -7.51
CA HIS A 52 7.70 -3.09 -7.55
C HIS A 52 8.46 -2.80 -6.24
N ILE A 53 9.76 -2.51 -6.34
CA ILE A 53 10.66 -2.37 -5.20
C ILE A 53 10.21 -1.24 -4.27
N ARG A 54 9.91 -0.07 -4.86
CA ARG A 54 9.41 1.08 -4.09
C ARG A 54 8.08 0.80 -3.36
N VAL A 55 7.18 0.03 -3.96
CA VAL A 55 5.89 -0.33 -3.35
C VAL A 55 6.11 -1.22 -2.13
N ILE A 56 7.06 -2.16 -2.20
CA ILE A 56 7.48 -2.99 -1.07
C ILE A 56 8.07 -2.12 0.05
N GLU A 57 8.95 -1.17 -0.27
CA GLU A 57 9.51 -0.23 0.72
C GLU A 57 8.45 0.61 1.42
N ILE A 58 7.49 1.12 0.66
CA ILE A 58 6.36 1.87 1.22
C ILE A 58 5.53 0.96 2.14
N GLY A 59 5.24 -0.27 1.73
CA GLY A 59 4.51 -1.23 2.56
C GLY A 59 5.21 -1.49 3.89
N LYS A 60 6.54 -1.71 3.87
CA LYS A 60 7.35 -1.85 5.09
C LYS A 60 7.25 -0.63 5.99
N ARG A 61 7.36 0.58 5.42
CA ARG A 61 7.27 1.83 6.17
C ARG A 61 5.89 2.04 6.80
N LEU A 62 4.81 1.73 6.08
CA LEU A 62 3.45 1.80 6.61
C LEU A 62 3.26 0.80 7.75
N ASN A 63 3.80 -0.42 7.62
CA ASN A 63 3.80 -1.41 8.68
C ASN A 63 4.55 -0.93 9.93
N GLU A 64 5.70 -0.30 9.77
CA GLU A 64 6.45 0.30 10.90
C GLU A 64 5.67 1.40 11.63
N ILE A 65 4.90 2.21 10.89
CA ILE A 65 4.18 3.35 11.46
C ILE A 65 2.88 2.94 12.16
N GLY A 66 2.09 2.08 11.53
CA GLY A 66 0.72 1.79 11.98
C GLY A 66 0.33 0.31 11.90
N GLY A 67 1.30 -0.56 11.60
CA GLY A 67 1.09 -1.99 11.46
C GLY A 67 0.14 -2.35 10.32
N GLU A 68 -0.39 -3.57 10.42
CA GLU A 68 -1.39 -4.14 9.52
C GLU A 68 -2.59 -3.20 9.30
N LYS A 69 -3.10 -2.54 10.35
CA LYS A 69 -4.25 -1.63 10.25
C LYS A 69 -4.01 -0.50 9.26
N LEU A 70 -2.80 0.05 9.21
CA LEU A 70 -2.45 1.11 8.28
C LEU A 70 -2.23 0.58 6.86
N MET A 71 -1.69 -0.62 6.73
CA MET A 71 -1.60 -1.30 5.44
C MET A 71 -2.99 -1.56 4.85
N GLU A 72 -3.91 -2.15 5.62
CA GLU A 72 -5.28 -2.39 5.17
C GLU A 72 -6.02 -1.10 4.80
N PHE A 73 -5.89 -0.05 5.64
CA PHE A 73 -6.46 1.27 5.37
C PHE A 73 -5.98 1.79 4.00
N THR A 74 -4.69 1.63 3.72
CA THR A 74 -4.07 2.07 2.47
C THR A 74 -4.57 1.25 1.28
N LEU A 75 -4.67 -0.06 1.41
CA LEU A 75 -5.24 -0.94 0.40
C LEU A 75 -6.68 -0.56 0.05
N ARG A 76 -7.52 -0.28 1.06
CA ARG A 76 -8.90 0.20 0.84
C ARG A 76 -8.93 1.55 0.11
N ARG A 77 -7.98 2.45 0.42
CA ARG A 77 -7.82 3.74 -0.27
C ARG A 77 -7.50 3.53 -1.75
N VAL A 78 -6.55 2.64 -2.06
CA VAL A 78 -6.15 2.27 -3.42
C VAL A 78 -7.33 1.64 -4.16
N LYS A 79 -8.04 0.68 -3.56
CA LYS A 79 -9.26 0.09 -4.14
C LYS A 79 -10.31 1.12 -4.54
N LYS A 80 -10.54 2.10 -3.66
CA LYS A 80 -11.52 3.19 -3.90
C LYS A 80 -11.08 4.12 -5.03
N LYS A 81 -9.78 4.31 -5.24
CA LYS A 81 -9.22 5.27 -6.21
C LYS A 81 -8.91 4.64 -7.56
N LEU A 82 -8.28 3.46 -7.57
CA LEU A 82 -7.72 2.82 -8.75
C LEU A 82 -8.44 1.53 -9.15
N GLY A 83 -9.40 1.08 -8.34
CA GLY A 83 -10.24 -0.08 -8.64
C GLY A 83 -9.70 -1.41 -8.12
N LYS A 84 -10.44 -2.49 -8.43
CA LYS A 84 -10.22 -3.83 -7.85
C LYS A 84 -8.97 -4.53 -8.38
N THR A 85 -8.61 -4.30 -9.64
CA THR A 85 -7.44 -4.95 -10.27
C THR A 85 -6.15 -4.44 -9.65
N VAL A 86 -5.95 -3.12 -9.66
CA VAL A 86 -4.76 -2.47 -9.07
C VAL A 86 -4.67 -2.75 -7.56
N TYR A 87 -5.82 -2.84 -6.88
CA TYR A 87 -5.88 -3.33 -5.50
C TYR A 87 -5.27 -4.73 -5.33
N ALA A 88 -5.66 -5.69 -6.16
CA ALA A 88 -5.17 -7.06 -6.06
C ALA A 88 -3.67 -7.14 -6.35
N HIS A 89 -3.17 -6.30 -7.27
CA HIS A 89 -1.74 -6.19 -7.53
C HIS A 89 -0.97 -5.65 -6.33
N LEU A 90 -1.54 -4.67 -5.61
CA LEU A 90 -0.92 -4.13 -4.38
C LEU A 90 -0.89 -5.16 -3.26
N GLU A 91 -2.01 -5.85 -3.08
CA GLU A 91 -2.18 -6.91 -2.08
C GLU A 91 -1.11 -8.00 -2.28
N TYR A 92 -0.92 -8.45 -3.53
CA TYR A 92 0.14 -9.39 -3.88
C TYR A 92 1.55 -8.78 -3.78
N ALA A 93 1.73 -7.51 -4.14
CA ALA A 93 3.02 -6.85 -3.98
C ALA A 93 3.48 -6.79 -2.51
N TRP A 94 2.53 -6.77 -1.57
CA TRP A 94 2.76 -6.78 -0.13
C TRP A 94 2.71 -8.15 0.53
N ASP A 95 2.59 -9.22 -0.25
CA ASP A 95 2.69 -10.58 0.27
C ASP A 95 4.03 -10.77 1.03
N ASP A 96 3.98 -11.49 2.16
CA ASP A 96 5.08 -11.65 3.12
C ASP A 96 5.61 -10.36 3.81
N LEU A 97 4.91 -9.22 3.74
CA LEU A 97 5.32 -8.02 4.48
C LEU A 97 4.83 -8.01 5.92
N GLY A 98 5.72 -8.40 6.85
CA GLY A 98 5.44 -8.32 8.29
C GLY A 98 4.47 -9.41 8.74
N GLN A 99 3.35 -9.01 9.35
CA GLN A 99 2.24 -9.93 9.69
C GLN A 99 1.15 -9.97 8.61
N TRP A 100 1.37 -9.30 7.48
CA TRP A 100 0.40 -9.25 6.39
C TRP A 100 0.13 -10.67 5.85
N ILE A 101 -1.12 -11.09 5.92
CA ILE A 101 -1.62 -12.33 5.30
C ILE A 101 -2.71 -11.87 4.30
N PRO A 102 -2.57 -12.16 3.00
CA PRO A 102 -3.56 -11.77 1.97
C PRO A 102 -4.98 -12.26 2.26
#